data_AF-A0A2S2PKK3-F1
#
_entry.id   AF-A0A2S2PKK3-F1
#
_cell.length_a   1.000
_cell.length_b   1.000
_cell.length_c   1.000
_cell.angle_alpha   90.00
_cell.angle_beta   90.00
_cell.angle_gamma   90.00
#
_symmetry.space_group_name_H-M   'P 1'
#
loop_
_entity.id
_entity.type
_entity.pdbx_description
1 polymer ?
#
loop_
_entity_poly.entity_id
_entity_poly.type
_entity_poly.pdbx_seq_one_letter_code
_entity_poly.pdbx_strand_id
1 'polypeptide(L)'
;LQTFYSFMGASSKRNSVFEKILSKSSINVSQKTKLKSLSYTRWNCRIEAIESVINTLPVIVQTLQNISHNDVNYGSEANNLLNCILHFEFIFCLFLLKTVLKQTN
;
A
#
# COMPACT_ATOMS: atom_id res chain seq x y z
N LEU A 1 3.48 3.50 -5.29
CA LEU A 1 2.80 2.23 -5.64
C LEU A 1 3.79 1.10 -5.93
N GLN A 2 4.62 1.20 -6.98
CA GLN A 2 5.64 0.17 -7.26
C GLN A 2 6.58 -0.04 -6.08
N THR A 3 6.99 1.04 -5.42
CA THR A 3 7.85 0.99 -4.23
C THR A 3 7.24 0.14 -3.11
N PHE A 4 5.93 0.23 -2.85
CA PHE A 4 5.27 -0.60 -1.83
C PHE A 4 5.27 -2.08 -2.22
N TYR A 5 4.93 -2.37 -3.48
CA TYR A 5 4.98 -3.73 -4.01
C TYR A 5 6.40 -4.32 -3.93
N SER A 6 7.41 -3.57 -4.37
CA SER A 6 8.81 -3.98 -4.32
C SER A 6 9.31 -4.16 -2.88
N PHE A 7 8.98 -3.24 -1.97
CA PHE A 7 9.40 -3.30 -0.57
C PHE A 7 8.81 -4.53 0.15
N MET A 8 7.51 -4.78 -0.02
CA MET A 8 6.80 -5.90 0.61
C MET A 8 7.18 -7.25 -0.01
N GLY A 9 7.31 -7.29 -1.34
CA GLY A 9 7.64 -8.49 -2.11
C GLY A 9 9.12 -8.89 -2.06
N ALA A 10 10.02 -7.97 -1.70
CA ALA A 10 11.46 -8.23 -1.63
C ALA A 10 11.89 -9.07 -0.41
N SER A 11 10.97 -9.50 0.47
CA SER A 11 11.29 -10.47 1.54
C SER A 11 10.08 -11.31 1.91
N SER A 12 10.28 -12.62 2.04
CA SER A 12 9.27 -13.56 2.54
C SER A 12 8.77 -13.19 3.94
N LYS A 13 9.66 -12.68 4.81
CA LYS A 13 9.31 -12.22 6.15
C LYS A 13 8.38 -11.01 6.10
N ARG A 14 8.72 -9.98 5.31
CA ARG A 14 7.89 -8.76 5.15
C ARG A 14 6.52 -9.09 4.54
N ASN A 15 6.51 -9.93 3.51
CA ASN A 15 5.26 -10.39 2.92
C ASN A 15 4.38 -11.15 3.93
N SER A 16 4.98 -12.01 4.78
CA SER A 16 4.22 -12.74 5.82
C SER A 16 3.60 -11.82 6.88
N VAL A 17 4.27 -10.71 7.22
CA VAL A 17 3.73 -9.70 8.15
C VAL A 17 2.54 -9.01 7.52
N PHE A 18 2.63 -8.62 6.25
CA PHE A 18 1.51 -8.01 5.52
C PHE A 18 0.28 -8.93 5.49
N GLU A 19 0.45 -10.21 5.13
CA GLU A 19 -0.66 -11.17 5.09
C GLU A 19 -1.31 -11.40 6.47
N LYS A 20 -0.50 -11.40 7.54
CA LYS A 20 -1.00 -11.52 8.92
C LYS A 20 -1.83 -10.31 9.35
N ILE A 21 -1.44 -9.10 8.96
CA ILE A 21 -2.19 -7.88 9.30
C ILE A 21 -3.44 -7.78 8.42
N LEU A 22 -3.33 -8.10 7.13
CA LEU A 22 -4.45 -8.12 6.18
C LEU A 22 -5.55 -9.09 6.61
N SER A 23 -5.18 -10.29 7.08
CA SER A 23 -6.14 -11.28 7.58
C SER A 23 -6.91 -10.79 8.81
N LYS A 24 -6.25 -10.07 9.73
CA LYS A 24 -6.85 -9.52 10.95
C LYS A 24 -7.62 -8.21 10.77
N SER A 25 -7.49 -7.55 9.63
CA SER A 25 -8.16 -6.28 9.35
C SER A 25 -9.66 -6.45 9.10
N SER A 26 -10.45 -5.45 9.51
CA SER A 26 -11.90 -5.34 9.26
C SER A 26 -12.25 -4.96 7.81
N ILE A 27 -11.28 -5.01 6.89
CA ILE A 27 -11.50 -4.76 5.46
C ILE A 27 -12.44 -5.85 4.93
N ASN A 28 -13.45 -5.45 4.15
CA ASN A 28 -14.38 -6.38 3.53
C ASN A 28 -13.62 -7.44 2.73
N VAL A 29 -14.03 -8.71 2.80
CA VAL A 29 -13.33 -9.83 2.13
C VAL A 29 -13.21 -9.59 0.62
N SER A 30 -14.23 -8.97 0.01
CA SER A 30 -14.22 -8.57 -1.40
C SER A 30 -13.19 -7.48 -1.75
N GLN A 31 -12.66 -6.77 -0.74
CA GLN A 31 -11.67 -5.69 -0.88
C GLN A 31 -10.26 -6.10 -0.44
N LYS A 32 -10.09 -7.29 0.18
CA LYS A 32 -8.78 -7.86 0.55
C LYS A 32 -8.01 -8.27 -0.72
N THR A 33 -7.41 -7.29 -1.36
CA THR A 33 -6.56 -7.48 -2.54
C THR A 33 -5.09 -7.44 -2.14
N LYS A 34 -4.29 -8.39 -2.63
CA LYS A 34 -2.83 -8.32 -2.46
C LYS A 34 -2.26 -7.16 -3.26
N LEU A 35 -1.18 -6.56 -2.77
CA LEU A 35 -0.44 -5.55 -3.53
C LEU A 35 -0.03 -6.15 -4.88
N LYS A 36 -0.31 -5.42 -5.96
CA LYS A 36 0.07 -5.81 -7.33
C LYS A 36 1.22 -4.94 -7.81
N SER A 37 2.12 -5.54 -8.60
CA SER A 37 3.14 -4.80 -9.33
C SER A 37 2.47 -3.88 -10.35
N LEU A 38 2.99 -2.68 -10.53
CA LEU A 38 2.66 -1.86 -11.68
C LEU A 38 3.31 -2.48 -12.92
N SER A 39 2.52 -3.18 -13.73
CA SER A 39 2.95 -3.55 -15.09
C SER A 39 3.05 -2.29 -15.95
N TYR A 40 4.13 -2.18 -16.73
CA TYR A 40 4.38 -1.04 -17.61
C TYR A 40 3.34 -0.88 -18.75
N THR A 41 2.55 -1.91 -19.06
CA THR A 41 1.78 -1.96 -20.33
C THR A 41 0.26 -1.83 -20.23
N ARG A 42 -0.38 -1.68 -19.06
CA ARG A 42 -1.86 -1.50 -19.02
C ARG A 42 -2.34 -0.55 -17.93
N TRP A 43 -3.10 0.47 -18.34
CA TRP A 43 -3.76 1.44 -17.47
C TRP A 43 -4.69 0.78 -16.44
N ASN A 44 -5.34 -0.32 -16.80
CA ASN A 44 -6.18 -1.13 -15.89
C ASN A 44 -5.41 -1.67 -14.66
N CYS A 45 -4.16 -2.12 -14.83
CA CYS A 45 -3.33 -2.56 -13.69
C CYS A 45 -3.01 -1.41 -12.73
N ARG A 46 -3.00 -0.15 -13.22
CA ARG A 46 -2.77 1.02 -12.38
C ARG A 46 -3.99 1.38 -11.55
N ILE A 47 -5.20 1.25 -12.09
CA ILE A 47 -6.45 1.42 -11.32
C ILE A 47 -6.51 0.39 -10.20
N GLU A 48 -6.32 -0.89 -10.51
CA GLU A 48 -6.36 -1.96 -9.51
C GLU A 48 -5.33 -1.75 -8.39
N ALA A 49 -4.13 -1.28 -8.72
CA ALA A 49 -3.09 -0.98 -7.73
C ALA A 49 -3.47 0.21 -6.82
N ILE A 50 -4.06 1.27 -7.40
CA ILE A 50 -4.55 2.42 -6.62
C ILE A 50 -5.71 2.01 -5.72
N GLU A 51 -6.66 1.24 -6.24
CA GLU A 51 -7.78 0.74 -5.45
C GLU A 51 -7.32 -0.19 -4.33
N SER A 52 -6.35 -1.06 -4.59
CA SER A 52 -5.74 -1.91 -3.57
C SER A 52 -5.11 -1.08 -2.45
N VAL A 53 -4.35 -0.03 -2.78
CA VAL A 53 -3.75 0.86 -1.76
C VAL A 53 -4.79 1.66 -1.00
N ILE A 54 -5.83 2.18 -1.65
CA ILE A 54 -6.92 2.89 -0.96
C ILE A 54 -7.64 1.95 0.01
N ASN A 55 -8.02 0.77 -0.45
CA ASN A 55 -8.77 -0.19 0.36
C ASN A 55 -7.94 -0.74 1.53
N THR A 56 -6.62 -0.82 1.38
CA THR A 56 -5.70 -1.33 2.41
C THR A 56 -4.95 -0.24 3.16
N LEU A 57 -5.28 1.04 2.97
CA LEU A 57 -4.56 2.16 3.56
C LEU A 57 -4.44 2.06 5.10
N PRO A 58 -5.49 1.71 5.87
CA PRO A 58 -5.36 1.54 7.32
C PRO A 58 -4.38 0.43 7.72
N VAL A 59 -4.32 -0.66 6.93
CA VAL A 59 -3.39 -1.77 7.13
C VAL A 59 -1.95 -1.34 6.82
N ILE A 60 -1.75 -0.55 5.77
CA ILE A 60 -0.43 0.00 5.42
C ILE A 60 0.08 0.90 6.56
N VAL A 61 -0.77 1.79 7.09
CA VAL A 61 -0.43 2.67 8.22
C VAL A 61 0.00 1.85 9.44
N GLN A 62 -0.80 0.87 9.87
CA GLN A 62 -0.47 0.03 11.02
C GLN A 62 0.82 -0.77 10.81
N THR A 63 1.04 -1.27 9.58
CA THR A 63 2.26 -2.01 9.24
C THR A 63 3.49 -1.13 9.37
N LEU A 64 3.45 0.10 8.84
CA LEU A 64 4.56 1.05 8.92
C LEU A 64 4.81 1.49 10.36
N GLN A 65 3.76 1.73 11.15
CA GLN A 65 3.91 2.04 12.59
C GLN A 65 4.60 0.90 13.35
N ASN A 66 4.21 -0.34 13.10
CA ASN A 66 4.81 -1.51 13.74
C ASN A 66 6.29 -1.69 13.34
N ILE A 67 6.62 -1.55 12.06
CA ILE A 67 8.02 -1.66 11.59
C ILE A 67 8.86 -0.50 12.14
N SER A 68 8.31 0.71 12.15
CA SER A 68 8.97 1.90 12.70
C SER A 68 9.38 1.73 14.16
N HIS A 69 8.60 1.02 14.97
CA HIS A 69 8.90 0.82 16.39
C HIS A 69 9.78 -0.40 16.66
N ASN A 70 9.67 -1.45 15.85
CA ASN A 70 10.20 -2.77 16.19
C ASN A 70 11.36 -3.25 15.30
N ASP A 71 11.66 -2.58 14.19
CA ASP A 71 12.72 -2.99 13.26
C ASP A 71 13.91 -2.02 13.31
N VAL A 72 15.07 -2.53 13.73
CA VAL A 72 16.31 -1.73 13.87
C VAL A 72 16.87 -1.29 12.51
N ASN A 73 16.67 -2.11 11.46
CA ASN A 73 17.26 -1.85 10.15
C ASN A 73 16.35 -1.00 9.26
N TYR A 74 15.03 -1.18 9.37
CA TYR A 74 14.04 -0.55 8.50
C TYR A 74 13.09 0.41 9.23
N GLY A 75 13.28 0.63 10.53
CA GLY A 75 12.41 1.50 11.31
C GLY A 75 12.40 2.95 10.80
N SER A 76 13.57 3.48 10.44
CA SER A 76 13.69 4.83 9.89
C SER A 76 13.00 4.98 8.52
N GLU A 77 13.16 4.00 7.64
CA GLU A 77 12.50 3.99 6.33
C GLU A 77 10.98 3.87 6.46
N ALA A 78 10.51 3.01 7.36
CA ALA A 78 9.08 2.86 7.66
C ALA A 78 8.48 4.14 8.24
N ASN A 79 9.20 4.85 9.11
CA ASN A 79 8.79 6.13 9.65
C ASN A 79 8.69 7.21 8.57
N ASN A 80 9.66 7.27 7.67
CA ASN A 80 9.64 8.22 6.55
C ASN A 80 8.43 7.96 5.64
N LEU A 81 8.17 6.69 5.29
CA LEU A 81 6.99 6.32 4.50
C LEU A 81 5.69 6.65 5.24
N LEU A 82 5.62 6.42 6.55
CA LEU A 82 4.46 6.74 7.38
C LEU A 82 4.15 8.24 7.30
N ASN A 83 5.17 9.09 7.46
CA ASN A 83 5.01 10.53 7.34
C ASN A 83 4.48 10.89 5.95
N CYS A 84 5.07 10.34 4.88
CA CYS A 84 4.62 10.61 3.52
C CYS A 84 3.15 10.24 3.27
N ILE A 85 2.67 9.09 3.78
CA ILE A 85 1.30 8.64 3.50
C ILE A 85 0.23 9.33 4.34
N LEU A 86 0.60 9.92 5.48
CA LEU A 86 -0.31 10.65 6.35
C LEU A 86 -0.50 12.12 5.93
N HIS A 87 0.37 12.62 5.03
CA HIS A 87 0.19 13.95 4.44
C HIS A 87 -1.05 14.02 3.55
N PHE A 88 -1.78 15.13 3.66
CA PHE A 88 -2.98 15.39 2.87
C PHE A 88 -2.70 15.30 1.37
N GLU A 89 -1.56 15.80 0.92
CA GLU A 89 -1.14 15.81 -0.49
C GLU A 89 -1.09 14.39 -1.06
N PHE A 90 -0.60 13.41 -0.30
CA PHE A 90 -0.55 12.03 -0.74
C PHE A 90 -1.95 11.44 -0.89
N ILE A 91 -2.82 11.66 0.11
CA ILE A 91 -4.21 11.19 0.08
C ILE A 91 -4.95 11.83 -1.09
N PHE A 92 -4.84 13.14 -1.23
CA PHE A 92 -5.44 13.90 -2.33
C PHE A 92 -4.98 13.37 -3.69
N CYS A 93 -3.67 13.20 -3.89
CA CYS A 93 -3.13 12.68 -5.14
C CYS A 93 -3.61 11.25 -5.43
N LEU A 94 -3.72 10.41 -4.40
CA LEU A 94 -4.19 9.02 -4.54
C LEU A 94 -5.65 8.97 -5.02
N PHE A 95 -6.53 9.80 -4.45
CA PHE A 95 -7.92 9.90 -4.89
C PHE A 95 -8.07 10.61 -6.24
N LEU A 96 -7.27 11.65 -6.52
CA LEU A 96 -7.24 12.32 -7.81
C LEU A 96 -6.85 11.35 -8.93
N LEU A 97 -5.78 10.58 -8.73
CA LEU A 97 -5.31 9.58 -9.70
C LEU A 97 -6.37 8.50 -9.92
N LYS A 98 -7.06 8.03 -8.88
CA LYS A 98 -8.18 7.09 -9.02
C LYS A 98 -9.28 7.67 -9.92
N THR A 99 -9.67 8.92 -9.68
CA THR A 99 -10.75 9.57 -10.42
C THR A 99 -10.38 9.78 -11.89
N VAL A 100 -9.20 10.33 -12.16
CA VAL A 100 -8.72 10.55 -13.53
C VAL A 100 -8.63 9.23 -14.28
N LEU A 101 -7.99 8.22 -13.68
CA LEU A 101 -7.81 6.93 -14.36
C LEU A 101 -9.14 6.22 -14.64
N LYS A 102 -10.14 6.36 -13.75
CA LYS A 102 -11.50 5.82 -13.98
C LYS A 102 -12.25 6.53 -15.10
N GLN A 103 -11.93 7.78 -15.42
CA GLN A 103 -12.56 8.50 -16.53
C GLN A 103 -11.85 8.24 -17.86
N THR A 104 -10.57 7.85 -17.82
CA THR A 104 -9.74 7.62 -19.02
C THR A 104 -9.63 6.15 -19.44
N ASN A 105 -10.22 5.21 -18.68
CA ASN A 105 -10.37 3.79 -19.01
C ASN A 105 -11.86 3.47 -19.19
#